data_AF-A0A925G4W4-F1
#
_entry.id   AF-A0A925G4W4-F1
#
_cell.length_a   1.000
_cell.length_b   1.000
_cell.length_c   1.000
_cell.angle_alpha   90.00
_cell.angle_beta   90.00
_cell.angle_gamma   90.00
#
_symmetry.space_group_name_H-M   'P 1'
#
loop_
_entity.id
_entity.type
_entity.pdbx_description
1 polymer ?
#
loop_
_entity_poly.entity_id
_entity_poly.type
_entity_poly.pdbx_seq_one_letter_code
_entity_poly.pdbx_strand_id
1 'polypeptide(L)'
;MNLNLRFYFFLFLIISSKNIFAQAPVKKLKAARTDKTIKIDGILDDEAWKLAECGTDFIEFRPVPGNKEKEGQTTEVKIMYDDVAVYVYARMNDISADSIARQIVPRDQVGNADFIGVVFDTYLDKINGSG
;
A
#
# COMPACT_ATOMS: atom_id res chain seq x y z
N MET A 1 35.58 40.27 -3.73
CA MET A 1 34.44 39.68 -3.00
C MET A 1 34.87 39.45 -1.55
N ASN A 2 34.22 40.08 -0.57
CA ASN A 2 34.65 40.10 0.84
C ASN A 2 34.73 38.68 1.44
N LEU A 3 35.77 38.39 2.24
CA LEU A 3 35.97 37.10 2.89
C LEU A 3 34.76 36.68 3.75
N ASN A 4 34.13 37.65 4.41
CA ASN A 4 32.90 37.45 5.19
C ASN A 4 31.71 37.03 4.31
N LEU A 5 31.62 37.54 3.08
CA LEU A 5 30.54 37.18 2.15
C LEU A 5 30.66 35.73 1.67
N ARG A 6 31.90 35.22 1.52
CA ARG A 6 32.14 33.80 1.22
C ARG A 6 31.74 32.90 2.39
N PHE A 7 32.03 33.32 3.63
CA PHE A 7 31.66 32.58 4.82
C PHE A 7 30.14 32.45 4.98
N TYR A 8 29.39 33.54 4.82
CA TYR A 8 27.93 33.51 4.88
C TYR A 8 27.30 32.70 3.74
N PHE A 9 27.90 32.73 2.55
CA PHE A 9 27.46 31.91 1.41
C PHE A 9 27.63 30.40 1.67
N PHE A 10 28.77 30.00 2.25
CA PHE A 10 28.99 28.61 2.65
C PHE A 10 28.04 28.16 3.76
N LEU A 11 27.75 29.04 4.74
CA LEU A 11 26.78 28.75 5.80
C LEU A 11 25.37 28.56 5.24
N PHE A 12 24.96 29.38 4.28
CA PHE A 12 23.66 29.28 3.59
C PHE A 12 23.51 27.97 2.80
N LEU A 13 24.58 27.52 2.12
CA LEU A 13 24.60 26.24 1.40
C LEU A 13 24.44 25.03 2.33
N ILE A 14 25.08 25.04 3.50
CA ILE A 14 24.99 23.95 4.50
C ILE A 14 23.59 23.91 5.13
N ILE A 15 22.94 25.05 5.34
CA ILE A 15 21.58 25.10 5.89
C ILE A 15 20.55 24.64 4.84
N SER A 16 20.79 24.92 3.56
CA SER A 16 19.88 24.56 2.46
C SER A 16 19.91 23.07 2.10
N SER A 17 20.93 22.32 2.48
CA SER A 17 21.08 20.89 2.13
C SER A 17 20.24 19.93 2.97
N LYS A 18 19.41 20.42 3.91
CA LYS A 18 18.71 19.56 4.88
C LYS A 18 17.42 18.88 4.40
N ASN A 19 17.02 19.02 3.13
CA ASN A 19 15.81 18.37 2.61
C ASN A 19 16.07 17.61 1.29
N ILE A 20 17.04 16.69 1.28
CA ILE A 20 17.23 15.75 0.16
C ILE A 20 16.71 14.37 0.58
N PHE A 21 15.42 14.29 0.90
CA PHE A 21 14.69 13.02 0.87
C PHE A 21 13.65 13.12 -0.25
N ALA A 22 14.12 13.02 -1.50
CA ALA A 22 13.28 13.14 -2.69
C ALA A 22 12.44 11.89 -2.97
N GLN A 23 12.70 10.78 -2.27
CA GLN A 23 12.00 9.50 -2.46
C GLN A 23 11.28 9.14 -1.17
N ALA A 24 9.96 9.02 -1.24
CA ALA A 24 9.19 8.46 -0.15
C ALA A 24 9.68 7.02 0.11
N PRO A 25 9.86 6.62 1.38
CA PRO A 25 10.25 5.25 1.70
C PRO A 25 9.20 4.28 1.14
N VAL A 26 9.66 3.22 0.47
CA VAL A 26 8.77 2.18 -0.04
C VAL A 26 8.15 1.46 1.16
N LYS A 27 6.81 1.47 1.23
CA LYS A 27 6.05 0.74 2.25
C LYS A 27 6.34 -0.75 2.13
N LYS A 28 6.63 -1.40 3.25
CA LYS A 28 6.89 -2.84 3.33
C LYS A 28 5.89 -3.45 4.30
N LEU A 29 5.38 -4.62 3.94
CA LEU A 29 4.53 -5.45 4.79
C LEU A 29 5.11 -6.86 4.76
N LYS A 30 5.40 -7.45 5.92
CA LYS A 30 5.95 -8.80 5.97
C LYS A 30 4.81 -9.82 5.94
N ALA A 31 4.82 -10.69 4.94
CA ALA A 31 3.89 -11.81 4.91
C ALA A 31 4.24 -12.84 6.00
N ALA A 32 3.23 -13.33 6.71
CA ALA A 32 3.40 -14.35 7.76
C ALA A 32 3.21 -15.77 7.19
N ARG A 33 4.13 -16.68 7.51
CA ARG A 33 3.95 -18.10 7.20
C ARG A 33 2.96 -18.73 8.17
N THR A 34 2.11 -19.63 7.70
CA THR A 34 1.22 -20.43 8.56
C THR A 34 1.22 -21.91 8.16
N ASP A 35 0.92 -22.75 9.15
CA ASP A 35 0.58 -24.16 9.03
C ASP A 35 -0.89 -24.44 9.38
N LYS A 36 -1.65 -23.39 9.71
CA LYS A 36 -3.07 -23.46 10.03
C LYS A 36 -3.91 -23.26 8.78
N THR A 37 -5.05 -23.95 8.72
CA THR A 37 -6.05 -23.75 7.66
C THR A 37 -6.64 -22.35 7.72
N ILE A 38 -6.80 -21.73 6.56
CA ILE A 38 -7.53 -20.47 6.35
C ILE A 38 -8.74 -20.77 5.47
N LYS A 39 -9.92 -20.31 5.86
CA LYS A 39 -11.15 -20.38 5.05
C LYS A 39 -11.23 -19.17 4.12
N ILE A 40 -11.67 -19.42 2.90
CA ILE A 40 -11.84 -18.36 1.88
C ILE A 40 -13.33 -18.01 1.78
N ASP A 41 -13.86 -17.40 2.84
CA ASP A 41 -15.27 -16.99 2.95
C ASP A 41 -15.45 -15.47 3.16
N GLY A 42 -14.34 -14.73 3.24
CA GLY A 42 -14.34 -13.27 3.45
C GLY A 42 -14.44 -12.84 4.92
N ILE A 43 -14.46 -13.78 5.87
CA ILE A 43 -14.52 -13.50 7.31
C ILE A 43 -13.11 -13.56 7.90
N LEU A 44 -12.74 -12.55 8.70
CA LEU A 44 -11.42 -12.46 9.35
C LEU A 44 -11.47 -12.99 10.79
N ASP A 45 -11.87 -14.24 10.98
CA ASP A 45 -12.01 -14.87 12.30
C ASP A 45 -11.07 -16.07 12.53
N ASP A 46 -10.41 -16.58 11.49
CA ASP A 46 -9.43 -17.65 11.64
C ASP A 46 -8.19 -17.24 12.47
N GLU A 47 -7.77 -18.13 13.37
CA GLU A 47 -6.63 -17.92 14.28
C GLU A 47 -5.28 -17.66 13.58
N ALA A 48 -5.15 -18.07 12.31
CA ALA A 48 -3.95 -17.82 11.51
C ALA A 48 -3.68 -16.32 11.35
N TRP A 49 -4.73 -15.52 11.12
CA TRP A 49 -4.62 -14.08 10.82
C TRP A 49 -4.09 -13.22 11.96
N LYS A 50 -4.05 -13.76 13.18
CA LYS A 50 -3.43 -13.10 14.34
C LYS A 50 -1.90 -13.01 14.21
N LEU A 51 -1.29 -13.86 13.39
CA LEU A 51 0.15 -13.85 13.14
C LEU A 51 0.57 -12.83 12.06
N ALA A 52 -0.37 -12.40 11.23
CA ALA A 52 -0.09 -11.49 10.13
C ALA A 52 -0.08 -10.02 10.60
N GLU A 53 0.96 -9.29 10.18
CA GLU A 53 1.00 -7.83 10.29
C GLU A 53 -0.19 -7.21 9.54
N CYS A 54 -0.75 -6.13 10.08
CA CYS A 54 -1.79 -5.36 9.42
C CYS A 54 -1.15 -4.19 8.67
N GLY A 55 -1.24 -4.20 7.34
CA GLY A 55 -0.90 -3.05 6.52
C GLY A 55 -2.01 -2.01 6.58
N THR A 56 -1.68 -0.81 7.06
CA THR A 56 -2.56 0.37 7.19
C THR A 56 -1.84 1.61 6.66
N ASP A 57 -2.50 2.77 6.59
CA ASP A 57 -1.89 4.03 6.13
C ASP A 57 -1.51 3.95 4.64
N PHE A 58 -2.49 3.61 3.80
CA PHE A 58 -2.31 3.71 2.37
C PHE A 58 -2.37 5.18 1.96
N ILE A 59 -1.89 5.44 0.75
CA ILE A 59 -1.90 6.76 0.15
C ILE A 59 -2.70 6.73 -1.13
N GLU A 60 -3.32 7.85 -1.41
CA GLU A 60 -4.03 8.08 -2.64
C GLU A 60 -3.04 8.08 -3.81
N PHE A 61 -3.33 7.29 -4.84
CA PHE A 61 -2.60 7.34 -6.10
C PHE A 61 -3.16 8.42 -7.03
N ARG A 62 -4.49 8.60 -7.01
CA ARG A 62 -5.27 9.58 -7.78
C ARG A 62 -6.55 9.92 -7.01
N PRO A 63 -7.14 11.12 -7.19
CA PRO A 63 -6.67 12.22 -8.05
C PRO A 63 -5.48 13.03 -7.51
N VAL A 64 -5.19 12.99 -6.22
CA VAL A 64 -4.14 13.77 -5.55
C VAL A 64 -3.10 12.81 -4.95
N PRO A 65 -2.03 12.50 -5.70
CA PRO A 65 -1.02 11.54 -5.26
C PRO A 65 -0.39 11.91 -3.90
N GLY A 66 -0.27 10.91 -3.02
CA GLY A 66 0.42 11.05 -1.74
C GLY A 66 -0.43 11.54 -0.57
N ASN A 67 -1.70 11.89 -0.81
CA ASN A 67 -2.63 12.15 0.28
C ASN A 67 -2.79 10.89 1.15
N LYS A 68 -2.92 11.09 2.46
CA LYS A 68 -3.34 10.01 3.37
C LYS A 68 -4.80 9.67 3.11
N GLU A 69 -5.15 8.42 3.40
CA GLU A 69 -6.55 7.99 3.46
C GLU A 69 -7.39 8.94 4.32
N LYS A 70 -8.62 9.20 3.87
CA LYS A 70 -9.58 9.99 4.62
C LYS A 70 -10.11 9.18 5.79
N GLU A 71 -10.51 9.89 6.85
CA GLU A 71 -11.18 9.26 7.98
C GLU A 71 -12.45 8.53 7.52
N GLY A 72 -12.63 7.28 7.96
CA GLY A 72 -13.74 6.42 7.54
C GLY A 72 -13.55 5.71 6.20
N GLN A 73 -12.47 5.99 5.45
CA GLN A 73 -12.13 5.33 4.17
C GLN A 73 -10.77 4.62 4.24
N THR A 74 -10.52 3.91 5.33
CA THR A 74 -9.24 3.24 5.59
C THR A 74 -9.17 1.85 4.94
N THR A 75 -7.98 1.47 4.51
CA THR A 75 -7.67 0.15 3.97
C THR A 75 -6.79 -0.63 4.92
N GLU A 76 -7.20 -1.87 5.21
CA GLU A 76 -6.45 -2.86 5.96
C GLU A 76 -6.09 -4.03 5.04
N VAL A 77 -4.80 -4.40 4.99
CA VAL A 77 -4.35 -5.56 4.22
C VAL A 77 -3.54 -6.49 5.10
N LYS A 78 -3.81 -7.79 5.02
CA LYS A 78 -2.99 -8.84 5.64
C LYS A 78 -2.56 -9.84 4.58
N ILE A 79 -1.32 -10.30 4.67
CA ILE A 79 -0.76 -11.26 3.73
C ILE A 79 -0.18 -12.43 4.53
N MET A 80 -0.59 -13.64 4.14
CA MET A 80 -0.05 -14.88 4.67
C MET A 80 0.34 -15.81 3.53
N TYR A 81 1.11 -16.85 3.85
CA TYR A 81 1.42 -17.90 2.91
C TYR A 81 1.70 -19.22 3.62
N ASP A 82 1.58 -20.32 2.88
CA ASP A 82 2.04 -21.64 3.26
C ASP A 82 2.84 -22.24 2.09
N ASP A 83 2.97 -23.58 2.06
CA ASP A 83 3.73 -24.28 1.02
C ASP A 83 3.02 -24.33 -0.35
N VAL A 84 1.73 -23.97 -0.41
CA VAL A 84 0.90 -24.13 -1.62
C VAL A 84 0.20 -22.85 -2.07
N ALA A 85 0.02 -21.87 -1.20
CA ALA A 85 -0.74 -20.66 -1.51
C ALA A 85 -0.21 -19.40 -0.83
N VAL A 86 -0.54 -18.26 -1.45
CA VAL A 86 -0.48 -16.93 -0.83
C VAL A 86 -1.91 -16.48 -0.55
N TYR A 87 -2.18 -16.13 0.70
CA TYR A 87 -3.47 -15.65 1.16
C TYR A 87 -3.43 -14.14 1.33
N VAL A 88 -4.37 -13.44 0.70
CA VAL A 88 -4.52 -12.00 0.83
C VAL A 88 -5.89 -11.70 1.41
N TYR A 89 -5.89 -10.98 2.52
CA TYR A 89 -7.07 -10.37 3.07
C TYR A 89 -6.99 -8.87 2.87
N ALA A 90 -8.11 -8.27 2.44
CA ALA A 90 -8.24 -6.83 2.33
C ALA A 90 -9.62 -6.39 2.82
N ARG A 91 -9.64 -5.30 3.58
CA ARG A 91 -10.85 -4.60 4.00
C ARG A 91 -10.67 -3.13 3.68
N MET A 92 -11.53 -2.61 2.82
CA MET A 92 -11.61 -1.19 2.51
C MET A 92 -12.91 -0.68 3.14
N ASN A 93 -12.79 0.26 4.07
CA ASN A 93 -13.96 0.93 4.64
C ASN A 93 -14.44 2.01 3.67
N ASP A 94 -15.75 2.25 3.64
CA ASP A 94 -16.32 3.42 3.00
C ASP A 94 -17.29 4.10 3.97
N ILE A 95 -17.44 5.41 3.84
CA ILE A 95 -18.32 6.22 4.69
C ILE A 95 -19.80 5.99 4.35
N SER A 96 -20.11 5.44 3.18
CA SER A 96 -21.47 5.16 2.77
C SER A 96 -21.59 3.83 2.03
N ALA A 97 -22.74 3.17 2.17
CA ALA A 97 -22.98 1.89 1.49
C ALA A 97 -23.41 2.07 0.02
N ASP A 98 -23.96 3.25 -0.30
CA ASP A 98 -24.45 3.64 -1.63
C ASP A 98 -23.34 4.11 -2.58
N SER A 99 -22.18 4.51 -2.05
CA SER A 99 -20.96 4.81 -2.81
C SER A 99 -20.26 3.55 -3.34
N ILE A 100 -20.54 2.37 -2.75
CA ILE A 100 -19.88 1.12 -3.13
C ILE A 100 -20.49 0.58 -4.43
N ALA A 101 -19.72 0.66 -5.51
CA ALA A 101 -20.13 0.21 -6.83
C ALA A 101 -20.03 -1.32 -6.96
N ARG A 102 -21.08 -1.97 -7.47
CA ARG A 102 -21.23 -3.45 -7.49
C ARG A 102 -21.74 -4.00 -8.82
N GLN A 103 -21.52 -3.30 -9.92
CA GLN A 103 -22.03 -3.76 -11.22
C GLN A 103 -21.34 -5.05 -11.64
N ILE A 104 -22.13 -6.05 -12.03
CA ILE A 104 -21.60 -7.30 -12.58
C ILE A 104 -21.18 -7.05 -14.02
N VAL A 105 -19.95 -7.44 -14.33
CA VAL A 105 -19.37 -7.38 -15.66
C VAL A 105 -18.70 -8.71 -16.00
N PRO A 106 -18.38 -8.99 -17.27
CA PRO A 106 -17.63 -10.18 -17.64
C PRO A 106 -16.32 -10.31 -16.85
N ARG A 107 -15.87 -11.54 -16.63
CA ARG A 107 -14.72 -11.93 -15.79
C ARG A 107 -13.46 -11.06 -15.94
N ASP A 108 -13.19 -10.55 -17.13
CA ASP A 108 -11.95 -9.81 -17.44
C ASP A 108 -12.21 -8.30 -17.61
N GLN A 109 -13.31 -7.80 -17.04
CA GLN A 109 -13.67 -6.39 -16.99
C GLN A 109 -13.88 -6.00 -15.53
N VAL A 110 -13.41 -4.82 -15.15
CA VAL A 110 -13.66 -4.27 -13.81
C VAL A 110 -15.02 -3.56 -13.75
N GLY A 111 -15.45 -2.96 -14.86
CA GLY A 111 -16.73 -2.24 -14.92
C GLY A 111 -16.76 -1.02 -14.00
N ASN A 112 -17.97 -0.60 -13.63
CA ASN A 112 -18.16 0.36 -12.53
C ASN A 112 -18.35 -0.43 -11.23
N ALA A 113 -17.24 -0.91 -10.68
CA ALA A 113 -17.18 -1.63 -9.42
C ALA A 113 -15.91 -1.24 -8.66
N ASP A 114 -15.99 -1.28 -7.33
CA ASP A 114 -14.81 -1.16 -6.50
C ASP A 114 -14.02 -2.47 -6.53
N PHE A 115 -12.70 -2.36 -6.60
CA PHE A 115 -11.83 -3.52 -6.71
C PHE A 115 -10.52 -3.33 -5.96
N ILE A 116 -9.89 -4.45 -5.63
CA ILE A 116 -8.50 -4.51 -5.20
C ILE A 116 -7.71 -5.33 -6.21
N GLY A 117 -6.49 -4.88 -6.53
CA GLY A 117 -5.53 -5.62 -7.34
C GLY A 117 -4.34 -6.08 -6.51
N VAL A 118 -3.88 -7.30 -6.75
CA VAL A 118 -2.64 -7.85 -6.18
C VAL A 118 -1.72 -8.23 -7.34
N VAL A 119 -0.50 -7.72 -7.31
CA VAL A 119 0.50 -7.95 -8.37
C VAL A 119 1.74 -8.55 -7.73
N PHE A 120 2.25 -9.63 -8.32
CA PHE A 120 3.45 -10.33 -7.86
C PHE A 120 4.58 -10.14 -8.87
N ASP A 121 5.73 -9.67 -8.39
CA ASP A 121 7.01 -9.81 -9.08
C ASP A 121 7.69 -11.08 -8.56
N THR A 122 7.48 -12.19 -9.26
CA THR A 122 7.95 -13.52 -8.84
C THR A 122 9.44 -13.75 -9.13
N TYR A 123 10.04 -12.93 -9.98
CA TYR A 123 11.46 -12.99 -10.34
C TYR A 123 12.30 -11.96 -9.58
N LEU A 124 11.66 -11.00 -8.92
CA LEU A 124 12.27 -9.85 -8.26
C LEU A 124 13.13 -9.02 -9.24
N ASP A 125 12.70 -8.94 -10.49
CA ASP A 125 13.43 -8.24 -11.56
C ASP A 125 13.13 -6.73 -11.59
N LYS A 126 12.14 -6.28 -10.81
CA LYS A 126 11.70 -4.88 -10.69
C LYS A 126 11.13 -4.31 -12.00
N ILE A 127 10.70 -5.17 -12.91
CA ILE A 127 9.93 -4.76 -14.08
C ILE A 127 8.48 -4.55 -13.63
N ASN A 128 7.85 -3.49 -14.14
CA ASN A 128 6.45 -3.18 -13.86
C ASN A 128 5.57 -4.39 -14.19
N GLY A 129 4.86 -4.92 -13.20
CA GLY A 129 3.94 -6.07 -13.35
C GLY A 129 2.68 -5.78 -14.17
N SER A 130 2.65 -4.66 -14.89
CA SER A 130 1.69 -4.37 -15.95
C SER A 130 2.49 -4.31 -17.24
N GLY A 131 2.40 -5.37 -18.03
CA GLY A 131 2.71 -5.31 -19.46
C GLY A 131 1.77 -4.36 -20.19
#